data_AF-A0A2Z7CDY0-F1
#
_entry.id   AF-A0A2Z7CDY0-F1
#
_cell.length_a   1.000
_cell.length_b   1.000
_cell.length_c   1.000
_cell.angle_alpha   90.00
_cell.angle_beta   90.00
_cell.angle_gamma   90.00
#
_symmetry.space_group_name_H-M   'P 1'
#
loop_
_entity.id
_entity.type
_entity.pdbx_description
1 polymer ?
#
loop_
_entity_poly.entity_id
_entity_poly.type
_entity_poly.pdbx_seq_one_letter_code
_entity_poly.pdbx_strand_id
1 'polypeptide(L)'
;MAPSAPRTRAAVALRMKQIALDNQSRTIRRLRVQLATERRGLATIKKEHESTQVALEASHKTIAGLTEIGLTAEDSLQAQHRIIEALVEEKDSLLQTIQGLQEANGAPAPFDDGWEEEPEEDPGEEEIEEIPMGEGEIDDE
;
A
#
# COMPACT_ATOMS: atom_id res chain seq x y z
N MET A 1 79.84 25.34 -43.57
CA MET A 1 79.12 24.16 -43.03
C MET A 1 77.63 24.48 -43.04
N ALA A 2 76.84 23.82 -43.89
CA ALA A 2 75.39 24.05 -43.95
C ALA A 2 74.70 23.23 -42.84
N PRO A 3 73.83 23.82 -42.01
CA PRO A 3 73.20 23.08 -40.93
C PRO A 3 72.15 22.11 -41.47
N SER A 4 72.17 20.87 -40.99
CA SER A 4 71.15 19.84 -41.31
C SER A 4 69.83 20.11 -40.58
N ALA A 5 69.15 21.20 -40.93
CA ALA A 5 67.85 21.59 -40.35
C ALA A 5 66.65 20.65 -40.66
N PRO A 6 66.58 19.92 -41.80
CA PRO A 6 65.38 19.12 -42.13
C PRO A 6 65.15 17.89 -41.24
N ARG A 7 66.23 17.22 -40.79
CA ARG A 7 66.15 15.98 -40.00
C ARG A 7 65.57 16.20 -38.60
N THR A 8 65.90 17.33 -37.97
CA THR A 8 65.43 17.69 -36.62
C THR A 8 63.94 18.03 -36.59
N ARG A 9 63.42 18.71 -37.62
CA ARG A 9 61.99 19.06 -37.71
C ARG A 9 61.11 17.81 -37.89
N ALA A 10 61.56 16.84 -38.69
CA ALA A 10 60.86 15.57 -38.86
C ALA A 10 60.82 14.75 -37.55
N ALA A 11 61.93 14.69 -36.80
CA ALA A 11 61.99 14.00 -35.51
C ALA A 11 61.05 14.63 -34.45
N VAL A 12 60.98 15.97 -34.39
CA VAL A 12 60.04 16.68 -33.50
C VAL A 12 58.60 16.38 -33.88
N ALA A 13 58.25 16.42 -35.18
CA ALA A 13 56.90 16.11 -35.64
C ALA A 13 56.47 14.67 -35.29
N LEU A 14 57.39 13.69 -35.38
CA LEU A 14 57.13 12.31 -34.95
C LEU A 14 56.90 12.21 -33.45
N ARG A 15 57.71 12.90 -32.62
CA ARG A 15 57.55 12.91 -31.17
C ARG A 15 56.20 13.51 -30.74
N MET A 16 55.76 14.58 -31.40
CA MET A 16 54.45 15.19 -31.14
C MET A 16 53.29 14.26 -31.51
N LYS A 17 53.40 13.55 -32.64
CA LYS A 17 52.40 12.53 -33.03
C LYS A 17 52.31 11.38 -32.03
N GLN A 18 53.46 10.92 -31.51
CA GLN A 18 53.47 9.88 -30.48
C GLN A 18 52.77 10.34 -29.20
N ILE A 19 53.05 11.56 -28.73
CA ILE A 19 52.38 12.12 -27.53
C ILE A 19 50.87 12.25 -27.76
N ALA A 20 50.45 12.68 -28.95
CA ALA A 20 49.03 12.76 -29.30
C ALA A 20 48.35 11.38 -29.27
N LEU A 21 48.99 10.35 -29.83
CA LEU A 21 48.50 8.97 -29.82
C LEU A 21 48.44 8.38 -28.41
N ASP A 22 49.45 8.64 -27.57
CA ASP A 22 49.49 8.18 -26.18
C ASP A 22 48.37 8.84 -25.36
N ASN A 23 48.10 10.13 -25.57
CA ASN A 23 47.01 10.85 -24.93
C ASN A 23 45.64 10.33 -25.38
N GLN A 24 45.45 10.08 -26.67
CA GLN A 24 44.25 9.42 -27.19
C GLN A 24 44.05 8.05 -26.54
N SER A 25 45.11 7.25 -26.46
CA SER A 25 45.09 5.92 -25.84
C SER A 25 44.70 5.99 -24.35
N ARG A 26 45.24 6.96 -23.60
CA ARG A 26 44.86 7.21 -22.20
C ARG A 26 43.38 7.61 -22.08
N THR A 27 42.88 8.45 -22.97
CA THR A 27 41.46 8.86 -22.99
C THR A 27 40.55 7.68 -23.30
N ILE A 28 40.89 6.85 -24.29
CA ILE A 28 40.14 5.63 -24.61
C ILE A 28 40.06 4.69 -23.40
N ARG A 29 41.18 4.49 -22.68
CA ARG A 29 41.18 3.67 -21.46
C ARG A 29 40.25 4.22 -20.38
N ARG A 30 40.29 5.53 -20.13
CA ARG A 30 39.39 6.20 -19.16
C ARG A 30 37.92 6.02 -19.54
N LEU A 31 37.57 6.26 -20.80
CA LEU A 31 36.20 6.09 -21.29
C LEU A 31 35.72 4.65 -21.18
N ARG A 32 36.58 3.65 -21.44
CA ARG A 32 36.22 2.23 -21.29
C ARG A 32 35.92 1.87 -19.84
N VAL A 33 36.72 2.37 -18.89
CA VAL A 33 36.49 2.14 -17.47
C VAL A 33 35.18 2.80 -17.03
N GLN A 34 34.94 4.07 -17.41
CA GLN A 34 33.69 4.76 -17.13
C GLN A 34 32.48 4.02 -17.73
N LEU A 35 32.56 3.57 -18.98
CA LEU A 35 31.47 2.81 -19.61
C LEU A 35 31.20 1.49 -18.87
N ALA A 36 32.25 0.82 -18.38
CA ALA A 36 32.10 -0.41 -17.61
C ALA A 36 31.45 -0.16 -16.24
N THR A 37 31.76 0.96 -15.57
CA THR A 37 31.12 1.34 -14.30
C THR A 37 29.66 1.73 -14.51
N GLU A 38 29.36 2.53 -15.54
CA GLU A 38 27.99 2.93 -15.88
C GLU A 38 27.11 1.72 -16.23
N ARG A 39 27.61 0.79 -17.05
CA ARG A 39 26.86 -0.45 -17.38
C ARG A 39 26.54 -1.28 -16.15
N ARG A 40 27.46 -1.33 -15.19
CA ARG A 40 27.24 -2.05 -13.92
C ARG A 40 26.17 -1.36 -13.08
N GLY A 41 26.25 -0.04 -12.93
CA GLY A 41 25.24 0.75 -12.20
C GLY A 41 23.86 0.67 -12.85
N LEU A 42 23.79 0.69 -14.18
CA LEU A 42 22.52 0.52 -14.89
C LEU A 42 21.92 -0.88 -14.65
N ALA A 43 22.74 -1.93 -14.62
CA ALA A 43 22.28 -3.28 -14.36
C ALA A 43 21.72 -3.44 -12.93
N THR A 44 22.32 -2.80 -11.93
CA THR A 44 21.80 -2.82 -10.56
C THR A 44 20.48 -2.07 -10.45
N ILE A 45 20.40 -0.86 -11.00
CA ILE A 45 19.16 -0.06 -11.00
C ILE A 45 18.04 -0.80 -11.72
N LYS A 46 18.33 -1.44 -12.86
CA LYS A 46 17.34 -2.23 -13.59
C LYS A 46 16.79 -3.38 -12.75
N LYS A 47 17.66 -4.12 -12.06
CA LYS A 47 17.25 -5.23 -11.18
C LYS A 47 16.38 -4.73 -10.02
N GLU A 48 16.76 -3.62 -9.40
CA GLU A 48 15.98 -3.00 -8.32
C GLU A 48 14.62 -2.53 -8.84
N HIS A 49 14.58 -1.88 -10.00
CA HIS A 49 13.33 -1.44 -10.62
C HIS A 49 12.37 -2.61 -10.91
N GLU A 50 12.86 -3.69 -11.51
CA GLU A 50 12.07 -4.90 -11.76
C GLU A 50 11.52 -5.50 -10.46
N SER A 51 12.34 -5.54 -9.40
CA SER A 51 11.89 -6.01 -8.08
C SER A 51 10.78 -5.13 -7.49
N THR A 52 10.90 -3.80 -7.59
CA THR A 52 9.86 -2.88 -7.10
C THR A 52 8.58 -2.98 -7.92
N GLN A 53 8.70 -3.23 -9.23
CA GLN A 53 7.54 -3.42 -10.12
C GLN A 53 6.74 -4.67 -9.72
N VAL A 54 7.43 -5.79 -9.46
CA VAL A 54 6.78 -7.03 -8.99
C VAL A 54 6.07 -6.81 -7.65
N ALA A 55 6.70 -6.11 -6.71
CA ALA A 55 6.10 -5.79 -5.41
C ALA A 55 4.84 -4.90 -5.57
N LEU A 56 4.90 -3.91 -6.46
CA LEU A 56 3.77 -3.03 -6.76
C LEU A 56 2.60 -3.79 -7.41
N GLU A 57 2.88 -4.68 -8.35
CA GLU A 57 1.86 -5.52 -8.99
C GLU A 57 1.17 -6.43 -7.97
N ALA A 58 1.95 -7.05 -7.07
CA ALA A 58 1.41 -7.84 -5.97
C ALA A 58 0.53 -6.99 -5.05
N SER A 59 0.97 -5.79 -4.68
CA SER A 59 0.21 -4.86 -3.85
C SER A 59 -1.12 -4.47 -4.49
N HIS A 60 -1.14 -4.14 -5.78
CA HIS A 60 -2.37 -3.81 -6.49
C HIS A 60 -3.35 -4.98 -6.51
N LYS A 61 -2.84 -6.21 -6.71
CA LYS A 61 -3.68 -7.41 -6.68
C LYS A 61 -4.29 -7.65 -5.30
N THR A 62 -3.52 -7.47 -4.23
CA THR A 62 -4.02 -7.56 -2.85
C THR A 62 -5.07 -6.50 -2.57
N ILE A 63 -4.83 -5.24 -2.95
CA ILE A 63 -5.79 -4.15 -2.78
C ILE A 63 -7.09 -4.47 -3.51
N ALA A 64 -7.02 -4.93 -4.77
CA ALA A 64 -8.20 -5.30 -5.54
C ALA A 64 -9.03 -6.39 -4.85
N GLY A 65 -8.37 -7.42 -4.30
CA GLY A 65 -9.06 -8.47 -3.55
C GLY A 65 -9.71 -7.97 -2.26
N LEU A 66 -9.04 -7.09 -1.51
CA LEU A 66 -9.61 -6.48 -0.30
C LEU A 66 -10.82 -5.60 -0.63
N THR A 67 -10.78 -4.84 -1.73
CA THR A 67 -11.92 -4.03 -2.19
C THR A 67 -13.12 -4.91 -2.54
N GLU A 68 -12.91 -6.04 -3.22
CA GLU A 68 -13.99 -6.97 -3.55
C GLU A 68 -14.65 -7.57 -2.30
N ILE A 69 -13.86 -7.92 -1.29
CA ILE A 69 -14.36 -8.37 0.02
C ILE A 69 -15.18 -7.27 0.68
N GLY A 70 -14.69 -6.02 0.69
CA GLY A 70 -15.40 -4.87 1.26
C GLY A 70 -16.76 -4.64 0.62
N LEU A 71 -16.82 -4.66 -0.72
CA LEU A 71 -18.08 -4.52 -1.47
C LEU A 71 -19.07 -5.65 -1.16
N THR A 72 -18.58 -6.89 -1.09
CA THR A 72 -19.43 -8.06 -0.77
C THR A 72 -20.01 -7.94 0.65
N ALA A 73 -19.21 -7.46 1.61
CA ALA A 73 -19.67 -7.23 2.96
C ALA A 73 -20.72 -6.11 3.02
N GLU A 74 -20.51 -5.01 2.28
CA GLU A 74 -21.46 -3.91 2.17
C GLU A 74 -22.81 -4.36 1.58
N ASP A 75 -22.78 -5.16 0.50
CA ASP A 75 -24.00 -5.75 -0.09
C ASP A 75 -24.76 -6.63 0.92
N SER A 76 -24.04 -7.44 1.71
CA SER A 76 -24.63 -8.28 2.75
C SER A 76 -25.26 -7.44 3.86
N LEU A 77 -24.59 -6.38 4.32
CA LEU A 77 -25.12 -5.48 5.33
C LEU A 77 -26.37 -4.74 4.81
N GLN A 78 -26.34 -4.28 3.56
CA GLN A 78 -27.50 -3.65 2.93
C GLN A 78 -28.69 -4.62 2.82
N ALA A 79 -28.44 -5.89 2.50
CA ALA A 79 -29.47 -6.91 2.46
C ALA A 79 -30.09 -7.14 3.85
N GLN A 80 -29.26 -7.22 4.90
CA GLN A 80 -29.74 -7.34 6.28
C GLN A 80 -30.57 -6.12 6.71
N HIS A 81 -30.10 -4.91 6.39
CA HIS A 81 -30.82 -3.68 6.70
C HIS A 81 -32.24 -3.69 6.10
N ARG A 82 -32.40 -4.08 4.82
CA ARG A 82 -33.71 -4.20 4.18
C ARG A 82 -34.62 -5.21 4.86
N ILE A 83 -34.07 -6.34 5.33
CA ILE A 83 -34.86 -7.35 6.05
C ILE A 83 -35.35 -6.80 7.38
N ILE A 84 -34.49 -6.08 8.11
CA ILE A 84 -34.84 -5.45 9.38
C ILE A 84 -35.94 -4.41 9.17
N GLU A 85 -35.82 -3.54 8.16
CA GLU A 85 -36.86 -2.56 7.82
C GLU A 85 -38.22 -3.25 7.58
N ALA A 86 -38.25 -4.30 6.76
CA ALA A 86 -39.48 -5.04 6.48
C ALA A 86 -40.08 -5.68 7.74
N LEU A 87 -39.26 -6.25 8.63
CA LEU A 87 -39.72 -6.83 9.89
C LEU A 87 -40.24 -5.76 10.87
N VAL A 88 -39.61 -4.58 10.91
CA VAL A 88 -40.07 -3.45 11.72
C VAL A 88 -41.46 -3.01 11.26
N GLU A 89 -41.67 -2.85 9.95
CA GLU A 89 -42.97 -2.51 9.35
C GLU A 89 -44.03 -3.58 9.60
N GLU A 90 -43.69 -4.86 9.43
CA GLU A 90 -44.62 -5.97 9.69
C GLU A 90 -45.03 -6.01 11.17
N LYS A 91 -44.08 -5.83 12.09
CA LYS A 91 -44.32 -5.74 13.53
C LYS A 91 -45.31 -4.61 13.84
N ASP A 92 -45.13 -3.43 13.25
CA ASP A 92 -46.02 -2.28 13.49
C ASP A 92 -47.44 -2.55 12.95
N SER A 93 -47.56 -3.17 11.77
CA SER A 93 -48.84 -3.58 11.20
C SER A 93 -49.56 -4.63 12.07
N LEU A 94 -48.80 -5.59 12.61
CA LEU A 94 -49.32 -6.61 13.53
C LEU A 94 -49.81 -5.98 14.83
N LEU A 95 -49.04 -5.07 15.43
CA LEU A 95 -49.43 -4.34 16.64
C LEU A 95 -50.72 -3.55 16.42
N GLN A 96 -50.85 -2.84 15.29
CA GLN A 96 -52.07 -2.13 14.94
C GLN A 96 -53.28 -3.07 14.80
N THR A 97 -53.08 -4.24 14.19
CA THR A 97 -54.13 -5.26 14.03
C THR A 97 -54.57 -5.83 15.39
N ILE A 98 -53.61 -6.14 16.27
CA ILE A 98 -53.86 -6.63 17.63
C ILE A 98 -54.66 -5.60 18.43
N GLN A 99 -54.26 -4.33 18.38
CA GLN A 99 -54.95 -3.25 19.06
C GLN A 99 -56.41 -3.09 18.58
N GLY A 100 -56.64 -3.09 17.27
CA GLY A 100 -58.00 -3.04 16.71
C GLY A 100 -58.89 -4.21 17.13
N LEU A 101 -58.33 -5.42 17.25
CA LEU A 101 -59.06 -6.60 17.74
C LEU A 101 -59.37 -6.52 19.25
N GLN A 102 -58.46 -5.99 20.05
CA GLN A 102 -58.67 -5.80 21.49
C GLN A 102 -59.76 -4.76 21.76
N GLU A 103 -59.73 -3.64 21.05
CA GLU A 103 -60.77 -2.60 21.10
C GLU A 103 -62.15 -3.16 20.75
N ALA A 104 -62.24 -3.99 19.70
CA ALA A 104 -63.50 -4.62 19.29
C ALA A 104 -64.05 -5.63 20.32
N ASN A 105 -63.16 -6.30 21.07
CA ASN A 105 -63.55 -7.29 22.09
C ASN A 105 -63.85 -6.67 23.47
N GLY A 106 -63.63 -5.37 23.67
CA GLY A 106 -63.85 -4.70 24.95
C GLY A 106 -62.91 -5.15 26.07
N ALA A 107 -61.76 -5.73 25.73
CA ALA A 107 -60.74 -6.16 26.68
C ALA A 107 -59.87 -4.94 27.09
N PRO A 108 -59.49 -4.78 28.37
CA PRO A 108 -58.52 -3.77 28.77
C PRO A 108 -57.16 -4.05 28.10
N ALA A 109 -56.39 -2.99 27.82
CA ALA A 109 -55.08 -3.09 27.18
C ALA A 109 -54.16 -4.06 27.96
N PRO A 110 -53.49 -5.03 27.28
CA PRO A 110 -52.82 -6.13 27.98
C PRO A 110 -51.34 -5.93 28.32
N PHE A 111 -50.72 -4.78 28.02
CA PHE A 111 -49.30 -4.56 28.37
C PHE A 111 -49.08 -3.13 28.88
N ASP A 112 -49.26 -2.94 30.19
CA ASP A 112 -48.75 -1.80 30.98
C ASP A 112 -47.60 -2.30 31.88
N ASP A 113 -46.89 -3.31 31.38
CA ASP A 113 -46.02 -4.17 32.17
C ASP A 113 -44.58 -3.73 31.89
N GLY A 114 -44.23 -2.54 32.40
CA GLY A 114 -42.87 -2.03 32.63
C GLY A 114 -41.72 -2.76 31.94
N TRP A 115 -41.67 -2.73 30.61
CA TRP A 115 -40.41 -2.93 29.90
C TRP A 115 -39.55 -1.71 30.24
N GLU A 116 -38.74 -1.83 31.30
CA GLU A 116 -37.62 -0.92 31.50
C GLU A 116 -36.83 -0.94 30.19
N GLU A 117 -36.74 0.20 29.51
CA GLU A 117 -35.76 0.40 28.45
C GLU A 117 -34.42 -0.09 29.01
N GLU A 118 -33.89 -1.19 28.47
CA GLU A 118 -32.49 -1.56 28.72
C GLU A 118 -31.66 -0.30 28.43
N PRO A 119 -30.83 0.17 29.38
CA PRO A 119 -30.05 1.37 29.15
C PRO A 119 -29.23 1.16 27.88
N GLU A 120 -29.26 2.12 26.96
CA GLU A 120 -28.35 2.16 25.81
C GLU A 120 -26.92 2.00 26.35
N GLU A 121 -26.32 0.82 26.18
CA GLU A 121 -24.90 0.62 26.49
C GLU A 121 -24.12 1.58 25.59
N ASP A 122 -23.54 2.62 26.19
CA ASP A 122 -22.67 3.57 25.50
C ASP A 122 -21.50 2.76 24.91
N PRO A 123 -21.32 2.71 23.57
CA PRO A 123 -20.20 2.00 22.96
C PRO A 123 -18.84 2.63 23.30
N GLY A 124 -18.80 3.69 24.11
CA GLY A 124 -17.60 4.35 24.61
C GLY A 124 -16.91 3.68 25.81
N GLU A 125 -17.53 2.70 26.50
CA GLU A 125 -16.96 2.07 27.71
C GLU A 125 -16.36 0.66 27.47
N GLU A 126 -15.93 0.35 26.25
CA GLU A 126 -14.85 -0.63 26.10
C GLU A 126 -13.53 0.02 26.55
N GLU A 127 -13.35 0.10 27.88
CA GLU A 127 -12.03 0.23 28.48
C GLU A 127 -11.26 -1.02 28.08
N ILE A 128 -10.60 -0.93 26.93
CA ILE A 128 -9.54 -1.85 26.54
C ILE A 128 -8.54 -1.86 27.70
N GLU A 129 -8.64 -2.88 28.57
CA GLU A 129 -7.65 -3.12 29.61
C GLU A 129 -6.28 -3.05 28.92
N GLU A 130 -5.48 -2.04 29.31
CA GLU A 130 -4.14 -1.87 28.78
C GLU A 130 -3.39 -3.17 29.03
N ILE A 131 -3.16 -3.93 27.96
CA ILE A 131 -2.29 -5.10 27.99
C ILE A 131 -0.95 -4.58 28.54
N PRO A 132 -0.49 -5.07 29.71
CA PRO A 132 0.75 -4.56 30.26
C PRO A 132 1.87 -4.87 29.28
N MET A 133 2.47 -3.82 28.71
CA MET A 133 3.71 -3.96 27.97
C MET A 133 4.78 -4.47 28.93
N GLY A 134 4.97 -5.78 28.96
CA GLY A 134 6.10 -6.39 29.64
C GLY A 134 7.37 -5.86 28.99
N GLU A 135 8.11 -5.02 29.71
CA GLU A 135 9.50 -4.70 29.41
C GLU A 135 10.32 -5.99 29.57
N GLY A 136 10.27 -6.83 28.54
CA GLY A 136 11.18 -7.94 28.37
C GLY A 136 12.54 -7.38 27.98
N GLU A 137 13.38 -7.14 28.98
CA GLU A 137 14.82 -6.99 28.82
C GLU A 137 15.33 -8.26 28.11
N ILE A 138 15.59 -8.16 26.81
CA ILE A 138 16.31 -9.18 26.06
C ILE A 138 17.77 -9.05 26.49
N ASP A 139 18.18 -9.91 27.40
CA ASP A 139 19.57 -10.10 27.79
C ASP A 139 20.27 -10.87 26.65
N ASP A 140 21.14 -10.16 25.94
CA ASP A 140 22.02 -10.75 24.92
C ASP A 140 23.26 -11.33 25.63
N GLU A 141 23.25 -12.64 25.92
CA GLU A 141 24.47 -13.40 26.27
C GLU A 141 25.09 -14.09 25.04
#